data_AF-A0A8B6ESA6-F1
#
_entry.id   AF-A0A8B6ESA6-F1
#
_cell.length_a   1.000
_cell.length_b   1.000
_cell.length_c   1.000
_cell.angle_alpha   90.00
_cell.angle_beta   90.00
_cell.angle_gamma   90.00
#
_symmetry.space_group_name_H-M   'P 1'
#
loop_
_entity.id
_entity.type
_entity.pdbx_description
1 polymer ?
#
loop_
_entity_poly.entity_id
_entity_poly.type
_entity_poly.pdbx_seq_one_letter_code
_entity_poly.pdbx_strand_id
1 'polypeptide(L)'
;MVRKAYPGMDKQLFNNISIEYMLSGLPDQSLAYDVLTKRPKTMEETINLVTWHLTCKNGMKGKTQIRQVETMEEEEEYDYEDLNCRKAGPQRFVTEERLNQFGRDMKESMTRDIIKAVGEIVEEKLMNLNTEKRAVSEKQQKPNSKCYSCNQAGHYSRDCPNRKNGKQQYKNSTEENSLNK
;
A
#
# COMPACT_ATOMS: atom_id res chain seq x y z
N MET A 1 -47.29 -15.22 13.71
CA MET A 1 -47.93 -15.58 15.00
C MET A 1 -47.29 -14.85 16.19
N VAL A 2 -45.97 -14.82 16.35
CA VAL A 2 -45.29 -14.21 17.51
C VAL A 2 -45.52 -12.70 17.68
N ARG A 3 -45.45 -11.90 16.61
CA ARG A 3 -45.74 -10.44 16.70
C ARG A 3 -47.16 -10.10 17.17
N LYS A 4 -48.13 -11.00 16.94
CA LYS A 4 -49.50 -10.81 17.44
C LYS A 4 -49.59 -11.05 18.95
N ALA A 5 -48.73 -11.92 19.49
CA ALA A 5 -48.66 -12.20 20.93
C ALA A 5 -47.89 -11.11 21.70
N TYR A 6 -46.93 -10.43 21.06
CA TYR A 6 -46.10 -9.40 21.67
C TYR A 6 -46.01 -8.13 20.80
N PRO A 7 -47.01 -7.24 20.88
CA PRO A 7 -47.10 -6.06 20.01
C PRO A 7 -46.05 -4.97 20.32
N GLY A 8 -45.43 -4.98 21.51
CA GLY A 8 -44.37 -4.04 21.90
C GLY A 8 -42.94 -4.51 21.59
N MET A 9 -42.77 -5.68 20.96
CA MET A 9 -41.46 -6.22 20.65
C MET A 9 -40.84 -5.49 19.45
N ASP A 10 -39.61 -5.01 19.63
CA ASP A 10 -38.88 -4.36 18.54
C ASP A 10 -38.69 -5.31 17.34
N LYS A 11 -38.86 -4.76 16.13
CA LYS A 11 -38.81 -5.52 14.88
C LYS A 11 -37.43 -6.11 14.63
N GLN A 12 -36.36 -5.40 14.99
CA GLN A 12 -34.99 -5.88 14.78
C GLN A 12 -34.68 -7.00 15.77
N LEU A 13 -35.04 -6.81 17.04
CA LEU A 13 -34.88 -7.85 18.06
C LEU A 13 -35.60 -9.14 17.67
N PHE A 14 -36.84 -9.03 17.19
CA PHE A 14 -37.61 -10.17 16.69
C PHE A 14 -36.88 -10.90 15.56
N ASN A 15 -36.36 -10.16 14.58
CA ASN A 15 -35.63 -10.76 13.46
C ASN A 15 -34.34 -11.44 13.94
N ASN A 16 -33.55 -10.80 14.79
CA ASN A 16 -32.30 -11.36 15.31
C ASN A 16 -32.56 -12.68 16.03
N ILE A 17 -33.55 -12.70 16.94
CA ILE A 17 -33.94 -13.91 17.66
C ILE A 17 -34.40 -15.00 16.68
N SER A 18 -35.24 -14.64 15.71
CA SER A 18 -35.75 -15.59 14.71
C SER A 18 -34.63 -16.20 13.85
N ILE A 19 -33.65 -15.39 13.46
CA ILE A 19 -32.48 -15.81 12.68
C ILE A 19 -31.63 -16.78 13.49
N GLU A 20 -31.30 -16.46 14.75
CA GLU A 20 -30.51 -17.33 15.64
C GLU A 20 -31.18 -18.70 15.86
N TYR A 21 -32.49 -18.72 16.12
CA TYR A 21 -33.24 -19.98 16.28
C TYR A 21 -33.30 -20.79 14.99
N MET A 22 -33.45 -20.13 13.83
CA MET A 22 -33.46 -20.82 12.55
C MET A 22 -32.11 -21.45 12.24
N LEU A 23 -31.02 -20.71 12.43
CA LEU A 23 -29.67 -21.18 12.12
C LEU A 23 -29.19 -22.27 13.09
N SER A 24 -29.58 -22.21 14.36
CA SER A 24 -29.32 -23.31 15.32
C SER A 24 -30.12 -24.58 15.03
N GLY A 25 -31.22 -24.49 14.29
CA GLY A 25 -32.02 -25.63 13.85
C GLY A 25 -31.51 -26.31 12.57
N LEU A 26 -30.46 -25.79 11.92
CA LEU A 26 -29.94 -26.37 10.68
C LEU A 26 -29.11 -27.65 10.96
N PRO A 27 -29.21 -28.68 10.11
CA PRO A 27 -28.44 -29.92 10.28
C PRO A 27 -26.94 -29.72 10.01
N ASP A 28 -26.57 -28.73 9.19
CA ASP A 28 -25.19 -28.40 8.87
C ASP A 28 -24.78 -27.10 9.58
N GLN A 29 -24.06 -27.23 10.69
CA GLN A 29 -23.60 -26.07 11.47
C GLN A 29 -22.57 -25.22 10.70
N SER A 30 -21.80 -25.82 9.77
CA SER A 30 -20.88 -25.07 8.92
C SER A 30 -21.63 -24.08 8.03
N LEU A 31 -22.79 -24.49 7.52
CA LEU A 31 -23.67 -23.61 6.76
C LEU A 31 -24.21 -22.48 7.63
N ALA A 32 -24.60 -22.76 8.87
CA ALA A 32 -25.05 -21.73 9.80
C ALA A 32 -23.98 -20.65 10.03
N TYR A 33 -22.72 -21.04 10.22
CA TYR A 33 -21.60 -20.09 10.34
C TYR A 33 -21.43 -19.23 9.09
N ASP A 34 -21.44 -19.84 7.89
CA ASP A 34 -21.31 -19.10 6.63
C ASP A 34 -22.37 -18.00 6.51
N VAL A 35 -23.63 -18.32 6.85
CA VAL A 35 -24.74 -17.37 6.84
C VAL A 35 -24.54 -16.28 7.90
N LEU A 36 -24.10 -16.62 9.11
CA LEU A 36 -23.80 -15.64 10.16
C LEU A 36 -22.70 -14.64 9.77
N THR A 37 -21.68 -15.07 9.02
CA THR A 37 -20.63 -14.14 8.54
C THR A 37 -21.17 -13.05 7.62
N LYS A 38 -22.30 -13.29 6.94
CA LYS A 38 -22.96 -12.32 6.07
C LYS A 38 -23.86 -11.34 6.83
N ARG A 39 -24.08 -11.55 8.13
CA ARG A 39 -24.88 -10.68 9.03
C ARG A 39 -26.25 -10.28 8.45
N PRO A 40 -27.13 -11.24 8.15
CA PRO A 40 -28.46 -10.93 7.65
C PRO A 40 -29.28 -10.17 8.70
N LYS A 41 -30.08 -9.19 8.26
CA LYS A 41 -30.92 -8.36 9.14
C LYS A 41 -32.39 -8.79 9.14
N THR A 42 -32.76 -9.63 8.18
CA THR A 42 -34.13 -10.10 7.97
C THR A 42 -34.16 -11.60 7.81
N MET A 43 -35.30 -12.18 8.18
CA MET A 43 -35.52 -13.61 8.02
C MET A 43 -35.47 -14.02 6.55
N GLU A 44 -36.03 -13.20 5.67
CA GLU A 44 -36.06 -13.44 4.22
C GLU A 44 -34.67 -13.46 3.60
N GLU A 45 -33.82 -12.50 3.95
CA GLU A 45 -32.41 -12.50 3.55
C GLU A 45 -31.68 -13.76 4.02
N THR A 46 -31.96 -14.21 5.25
CA THR A 46 -31.36 -15.43 5.79
C THR A 46 -31.82 -16.67 5.04
N ILE A 47 -33.11 -16.78 4.72
CA ILE A 47 -33.67 -17.87 3.90
C ILE A 47 -33.01 -17.87 2.52
N ASN A 48 -32.87 -16.72 1.87
CA ASN A 48 -32.22 -16.63 0.56
C ASN A 48 -30.76 -17.09 0.60
N LEU A 49 -30.01 -16.73 1.64
CA LEU A 49 -28.63 -17.19 1.84
C LEU A 49 -28.56 -18.70 2.08
N VAL A 50 -29.42 -19.24 2.95
CA VAL A 50 -29.48 -20.68 3.22
C VAL A 50 -29.85 -21.45 1.95
N THR A 51 -30.90 -21.01 1.24
CA THR A 51 -31.34 -21.60 -0.03
C THR A 51 -30.22 -21.57 -1.06
N TRP A 52 -29.54 -20.44 -1.24
CA TRP A 52 -28.41 -20.30 -2.16
C TRP A 52 -27.28 -21.29 -1.83
N HIS A 53 -26.94 -21.44 -0.56
CA HIS A 53 -25.91 -22.39 -0.17
C HIS A 53 -26.33 -23.84 -0.38
N LEU A 54 -27.60 -24.20 -0.13
CA LEU A 54 -28.12 -25.55 -0.36
C LEU A 54 -28.17 -25.89 -1.85
N THR A 55 -28.62 -24.96 -2.70
CA THR A 55 -28.67 -25.14 -4.16
C THR A 55 -27.27 -25.21 -4.77
N CYS A 56 -26.33 -24.34 -4.35
CA CYS A 56 -24.95 -24.39 -4.80
C CYS A 56 -24.19 -25.64 -4.31
N LYS A 57 -24.40 -26.09 -3.06
CA LYS A 57 -23.79 -27.34 -2.54
C LYS A 57 -24.27 -28.57 -3.32
N ASN A 58 -25.52 -28.59 -3.78
CA ASN A 58 -26.06 -29.67 -4.58
C ASN A 58 -25.56 -29.64 -6.04
N GLY A 59 -25.28 -28.47 -6.60
CA GLY A 59 -24.67 -28.34 -7.94
C GLY A 59 -23.21 -28.78 -8.04
N MET A 60 -22.48 -28.86 -6.91
CA MET A 60 -21.08 -29.31 -6.86
C MET A 60 -20.92 -30.81 -6.53
N LYS A 61 -21.98 -31.49 -6.07
CA LYS A 61 -22.00 -32.95 -5.91
C LYS A 61 -22.36 -33.54 -7.27
N GLY A 62 -21.36 -34.00 -8.01
CA GLY A 62 -21.48 -34.47 -9.39
C GLY A 62 -22.67 -35.40 -9.63
N LYS A 63 -23.23 -35.28 -10.84
CA LYS A 63 -24.18 -36.18 -11.52
C LYS A 63 -24.27 -37.59 -10.91
N THR A 64 -25.12 -37.78 -9.89
CA THR A 64 -25.75 -39.08 -9.67
C THR A 64 -26.97 -39.13 -10.57
N GLN A 65 -26.96 -40.04 -11.55
CA GLN A 65 -28.15 -40.34 -12.35
C GLN A 65 -29.27 -40.80 -11.41
N ILE A 66 -30.20 -39.89 -11.12
CA ILE A 66 -31.50 -40.26 -10.58
C ILE A 66 -32.31 -40.67 -11.80
N ARG A 67 -32.68 -41.96 -11.86
CA ARG A 67 -33.61 -42.49 -12.85
C ARG A 67 -34.91 -41.69 -12.72
N GLN A 68 -35.29 -40.97 -13.77
CA GLN A 68 -36.60 -40.33 -13.88
C GLN A 68 -37.67 -41.40 -13.65
N VAL A 69 -38.52 -41.17 -12.65
CA VAL A 69 -39.86 -41.74 -12.61
C VAL A 69 -40.76 -40.60 -13.03
N GLU A 70 -41.32 -40.73 -14.24
CA GLU A 70 -42.35 -39.81 -14.71
C GLU A 70 -43.62 -40.09 -13.92
N THR A 71 -43.94 -39.21 -12.98
CA THR A 71 -45.31 -39.01 -12.53
C THR A 71 -45.81 -37.75 -13.20
N MET A 72 -46.73 -37.94 -14.15
CA MET A 72 -47.53 -36.88 -14.75
C MET A 72 -48.30 -36.19 -13.64
N GLU A 73 -48.09 -34.90 -13.44
CA GLU A 73 -49.05 -33.98 -12.82
C GLU A 73 -48.61 -32.54 -13.12
N GLU A 74 -49.29 -32.01 -14.14
CA GLU A 74 -49.66 -30.62 -14.47
C GLU A 74 -48.78 -29.44 -14.04
N GLU A 75 -48.49 -28.63 -15.06
CA GLU A 75 -47.65 -27.43 -15.12
C GLU A 75 -48.12 -26.30 -14.18
N GLU A 76 -47.20 -25.78 -13.36
CA GLU A 76 -47.07 -24.33 -13.16
C GLU A 76 -45.58 -23.98 -13.27
N GLU A 77 -45.19 -23.57 -14.48
CA GLU A 77 -43.86 -23.08 -14.84
C GLU A 77 -43.63 -21.69 -14.22
N TYR A 78 -42.98 -21.66 -13.05
CA TYR A 78 -42.44 -20.42 -12.48
C TYR A 78 -40.96 -20.31 -12.86
N ASP A 79 -40.66 -19.41 -13.81
CA ASP A 79 -39.30 -19.11 -14.27
C ASP A 79 -38.55 -18.31 -13.19
N TYR A 80 -37.87 -19.02 -12.29
CA TYR A 80 -36.96 -18.41 -11.32
C TYR A 80 -35.63 -18.19 -12.03
N GLU A 81 -35.44 -16.99 -12.60
CA GLU A 81 -34.21 -16.64 -13.32
C GLU A 81 -32.95 -17.02 -12.53
N ASP A 82 -32.05 -17.69 -13.24
CA ASP A 82 -30.74 -18.17 -12.83
C ASP A 82 -30.03 -17.21 -11.84
N LEU A 83 -30.16 -17.50 -10.54
CA LEU A 83 -29.27 -17.00 -9.51
C LEU A 83 -27.90 -17.66 -9.70
N ASN A 84 -27.19 -17.11 -10.66
CA ASN A 84 -25.95 -17.63 -11.20
C ASN A 84 -24.87 -17.69 -10.09
N CYS A 85 -24.72 -18.88 -9.49
CA CYS A 85 -23.63 -19.23 -8.58
C CYS A 85 -22.25 -19.19 -9.27
N ARG A 86 -22.16 -18.75 -10.54
CA ARG A 86 -20.90 -18.59 -11.29
C ARG A 86 -19.98 -17.47 -10.78
N LYS A 87 -20.43 -16.59 -9.87
CA LYS A 87 -19.57 -15.52 -9.30
C LYS A 87 -18.93 -15.84 -7.95
N ALA A 88 -19.35 -16.90 -7.27
CA ALA A 88 -18.59 -17.42 -6.14
C ALA A 88 -17.50 -18.33 -6.71
N GLY A 89 -16.39 -17.73 -7.14
CA GLY A 89 -15.18 -18.49 -7.43
C GLY A 89 -14.86 -19.42 -6.25
N PRO A 90 -14.22 -20.59 -6.48
CA PRO A 90 -13.96 -21.56 -5.43
C PRO A 90 -13.33 -20.82 -4.25
N GLN A 91 -13.81 -21.06 -3.02
CA GLN A 91 -13.14 -20.53 -1.84
C GLN A 91 -11.66 -20.88 -1.99
N ARG A 92 -10.86 -19.85 -2.21
CA ARG A 92 -9.44 -19.99 -2.51
C ARG A 92 -8.79 -20.40 -1.20
N PHE A 93 -8.71 -21.70 -0.95
CA PHE A 93 -7.85 -22.23 0.09
C PHE A 93 -6.46 -21.57 -0.09
N VAL A 94 -5.90 -21.05 0.99
CA VAL A 94 -4.56 -20.47 0.96
C VAL A 94 -3.61 -21.62 0.68
N THR A 95 -3.19 -21.75 -0.58
CA THR A 95 -2.12 -22.68 -0.95
C THR A 95 -0.80 -22.11 -0.46
N GLU A 96 0.12 -22.98 -0.08
CA GLU A 96 1.47 -22.60 0.35
C GLU A 96 2.16 -21.74 -0.73
N GLU A 97 1.92 -22.05 -2.00
CA GLU A 97 2.41 -21.28 -3.14
C GLU A 97 1.86 -19.85 -3.18
N ARG A 98 0.57 -19.64 -2.86
CA ARG A 98 -0.02 -18.29 -2.80
C ARG A 98 0.44 -17.51 -1.58
N LEU A 99 0.66 -18.16 -0.45
CA LEU A 99 1.21 -17.52 0.74
C LEU A 99 2.64 -17.04 0.48
N ASN A 100 3.44 -17.88 -0.19
CA ASN A 100 4.81 -17.54 -0.58
C ASN A 100 4.86 -16.45 -1.64
N GLN A 101 3.94 -16.46 -2.61
CA GLN A 101 3.79 -15.36 -3.58
C GLN A 101 3.42 -14.06 -2.89
N PHE A 102 2.44 -14.07 -1.98
CA PHE A 102 2.06 -12.90 -1.21
C PHE A 102 3.24 -12.35 -0.38
N GLY A 103 4.03 -13.24 0.24
CA GLY A 103 5.24 -12.85 0.95
C GLY A 103 6.31 -12.22 0.05
N ARG A 104 6.43 -12.64 -1.22
CA ARG A 104 7.31 -12.01 -2.21
C ARG A 104 6.79 -10.64 -2.63
N ASP A 105 5.51 -10.56 -2.99
CA ASP A 105 4.87 -9.32 -3.43
C ASP A 105 4.92 -8.24 -2.35
N MET A 106 4.70 -8.62 -1.09
CA MET A 106 4.79 -7.70 0.05
C MET A 106 6.22 -7.16 0.23
N LYS A 107 7.24 -8.02 0.11
CA LYS A 107 8.65 -7.62 0.17
C LYS A 107 9.03 -6.69 -0.99
N GLU A 108 8.56 -6.97 -2.20
CA GLU A 108 8.81 -6.12 -3.37
C GLU A 108 8.10 -4.76 -3.26
N SER A 109 6.86 -4.73 -2.78
CA SER A 109 6.13 -3.48 -2.56
C SER A 109 6.84 -2.63 -1.50
N MET A 110 7.15 -3.22 -0.34
CA MET A 110 7.81 -2.47 0.74
C MET A 110 9.19 -1.95 0.34
N THR A 111 9.99 -2.75 -0.38
CA THR A 111 11.30 -2.28 -0.84
C THR A 111 11.18 -1.17 -1.88
N ARG A 112 10.20 -1.24 -2.79
CA ARG A 112 9.92 -0.18 -3.77
C ARG A 112 9.53 1.13 -3.09
N ASP A 113 8.65 1.08 -2.10
CA ASP A 113 8.19 2.26 -1.37
C ASP A 113 9.33 2.89 -0.55
N ILE A 114 10.17 2.07 0.08
CA ILE A 114 11.37 2.54 0.79
C ILE A 114 12.35 3.21 -0.19
N ILE A 115 12.65 2.58 -1.33
CA ILE A 115 13.57 3.13 -2.33
C ILE A 115 13.06 4.47 -2.86
N LYS A 116 11.74 4.57 -3.11
CA LYS A 116 11.12 5.81 -3.57
C LYS A 116 11.23 6.93 -2.52
N ALA A 117 10.89 6.64 -1.27
CA ALA A 117 10.99 7.61 -0.18
C ALA A 117 12.44 8.08 0.06
N VAL A 118 13.40 7.16 0.01
CA VAL A 118 14.83 7.50 0.12
C VAL A 118 15.29 8.32 -1.09
N GLY A 119 14.81 7.99 -2.29
CA GLY A 119 15.08 8.75 -3.52
C GLY A 119 14.62 10.20 -3.41
N GLU A 120 13.38 10.43 -2.94
CA GLU A 120 12.82 11.77 -2.72
C GLU A 120 13.65 12.57 -1.71
N ILE A 121 14.08 11.96 -0.60
CA ILE A 121 14.93 12.61 0.41
C ILE A 121 16.32 12.97 -0.17
N VAL A 122 16.90 12.09 -0.98
CA VAL A 122 18.22 12.34 -1.60
C VAL A 122 18.11 13.47 -2.62
N GLU A 123 17.05 13.51 -3.44
CA GLU A 123 16.81 14.58 -4.41
C GLU A 123 16.64 15.94 -3.74
N GLU A 124 15.84 16.02 -2.67
CA GLU A 124 15.65 17.24 -1.88
C GLU A 124 16.99 17.73 -1.30
N LYS A 125 17.78 16.81 -0.75
CA LYS A 125 19.07 17.15 -0.12
C LYS A 125 20.15 17.54 -1.14
N LEU A 126 20.14 16.96 -2.34
CA LEU A 126 21.03 17.36 -3.44
C LEU A 126 20.69 18.75 -3.99
N MET A 127 19.41 19.12 -4.05
CA MET A 127 18.99 20.48 -4.43
C MET A 127 19.44 21.52 -3.39
N ASN A 128 19.35 21.20 -2.10
CA ASN A 128 19.78 22.09 -1.00
C ASN A 128 21.32 22.29 -0.93
N LEU A 129 22.12 21.27 -1.24
CA LEU A 129 23.59 21.43 -1.30
C LEU A 129 24.06 22.32 -2.47
N ASN A 130 23.28 22.39 -3.56
CA ASN A 130 23.60 23.24 -4.71
C ASN A 130 23.20 24.71 -4.51
N THR A 131 22.18 24.99 -3.70
CA THR A 131 21.82 26.38 -3.31
C THR A 131 22.83 26.95 -2.33
N GLU A 132 23.33 26.16 -1.38
CA GLU A 132 24.42 26.56 -0.47
C GLU A 132 25.75 26.81 -1.22
N LYS A 133 26.09 25.98 -2.21
CA LYS A 133 27.29 26.22 -3.06
C LYS A 133 27.17 27.47 -3.94
N ARG A 134 25.98 27.84 -4.41
CA ARG A 134 25.73 29.07 -5.19
C ARG A 134 25.70 30.33 -4.32
N ALA A 135 25.18 30.26 -3.09
CA ALA A 135 25.25 31.37 -2.13
C ALA A 135 26.68 31.66 -1.65
N VAL A 136 27.58 30.66 -1.68
CA VAL A 136 29.00 30.82 -1.35
C VAL A 136 29.83 31.35 -2.53
N SER A 137 29.40 31.19 -3.79
CA SER A 137 30.15 31.69 -4.95
C SER A 137 29.99 33.20 -5.23
N GLU A 138 29.01 33.89 -4.62
CA GLU A 138 28.80 35.33 -4.85
C GLU A 138 29.29 36.24 -3.70
N LYS A 139 29.60 35.69 -2.50
CA LYS A 139 30.08 36.48 -1.35
C LYS A 139 31.56 36.29 -1.00
N GLN A 140 32.39 35.85 -1.95
CA GLN A 140 33.84 35.96 -1.85
C GLN A 140 34.37 37.17 -2.62
N GLN A 141 33.74 38.34 -2.46
CA GLN A 141 34.45 39.59 -2.67
C GLN A 141 35.41 39.77 -1.48
N LYS A 142 36.62 39.23 -1.64
CA LYS A 142 37.75 39.49 -0.73
C LYS A 142 37.88 41.00 -0.51
N PRO A 143 38.07 41.46 0.74
CA PRO A 143 38.18 42.89 1.02
C PRO A 143 39.46 43.42 0.37
N ASN A 144 39.31 44.33 -0.60
CA ASN A 144 40.33 45.28 -1.09
C ASN A 144 41.78 44.76 -1.10
N SER A 145 42.06 43.64 -1.78
CA SER A 145 43.45 43.20 -1.95
C SER A 145 44.17 44.18 -2.88
N LYS A 146 45.00 45.05 -2.29
CA LYS A 146 45.95 45.90 -3.00
C LYS A 146 47.15 45.05 -3.41
N CYS A 147 47.60 45.20 -4.65
CA CYS A 147 48.78 44.55 -5.16
C CYS A 147 50.02 44.98 -4.35
N TYR A 148 50.74 44.05 -3.72
CA TYR A 148 51.95 44.39 -2.95
C TYR A 148 53.13 44.87 -3.82
N SER A 149 52.99 44.81 -5.15
CA SER A 149 54.04 45.23 -6.09
C SER A 149 53.86 46.65 -6.59
N CYS A 150 52.62 47.13 -6.75
CA CYS A 150 52.34 48.49 -7.24
C CYS A 150 51.37 49.28 -6.34
N ASN A 151 50.90 48.69 -5.24
CA ASN A 151 49.93 49.22 -4.29
C ASN A 151 48.56 49.62 -4.88
N GLN A 152 48.27 49.26 -6.13
CA GLN A 152 46.96 49.48 -6.76
C GLN A 152 46.00 48.34 -6.41
N ALA A 153 44.72 48.68 -6.27
CA ALA A 153 43.65 47.72 -5.98
C ALA A 153 43.17 47.01 -7.25
N GLY A 154 42.57 45.83 -7.09
CA GLY A 154 41.91 45.09 -8.19
C GLY A 154 42.71 43.91 -8.75
N HIS A 155 43.95 43.69 -8.30
CA HIS A 155 44.75 42.51 -8.66
C HIS A 155 45.77 42.18 -7.57
N TYR A 156 46.26 40.94 -7.54
CA TYR A 156 47.34 40.53 -6.64
C TYR A 156 48.71 40.72 -7.30
N SER A 157 49.80 40.71 -6.52
CA SER A 157 51.15 40.89 -7.04
C SER A 157 51.44 40.01 -8.26
N ARG A 158 50.95 38.77 -8.32
CA ARG A 158 51.21 37.83 -9.41
C ARG A 158 50.59 38.26 -10.75
N ASP A 159 49.44 38.92 -10.71
CA ASP A 159 48.68 39.35 -11.89
C ASP A 159 48.86 40.85 -12.19
N CYS A 160 49.96 41.44 -11.70
CA CYS A 160 50.20 42.87 -11.85
C CYS A 160 50.57 43.22 -13.29
N PRO A 161 49.77 44.06 -14.00
CA PRO A 161 50.00 44.40 -15.40
C PRO A 161 51.25 45.26 -15.61
N ASN A 162 51.76 45.88 -14.53
CA ASN A 162 53.01 46.64 -14.54
C ASN A 162 54.25 45.77 -14.27
N ARG A 163 54.14 44.43 -14.23
CA ARG A 163 55.30 43.53 -14.28
C ARG A 163 55.95 43.57 -15.66
N LYS A 164 56.53 44.70 -16.04
CA LYS A 164 57.36 44.77 -17.23
C LYS A 164 58.66 44.00 -16.97
N ASN A 165 58.78 42.85 -17.64
CA ASN A 165 60.00 42.18 -18.09
C ASN A 165 61.29 42.50 -17.32
N GLY A 166 61.61 41.67 -16.33
CA GLY A 166 62.88 41.73 -15.61
C GLY A 166 63.20 40.39 -14.96
N LYS A 167 64.31 39.79 -15.41
CA LYS A 167 64.83 38.46 -15.10
C LYS A 167 64.84 38.12 -13.60
N GLN A 168 64.68 36.82 -13.34
CA GLN A 168 65.01 36.07 -12.13
C GLN A 168 66.02 36.77 -11.22
N GLN A 169 65.65 36.99 -9.95
CA GLN A 169 66.61 36.94 -8.85
C GLN A 169 65.98 36.18 -7.69
N TYR A 170 66.16 34.87 -7.71
CA TYR A 170 66.08 34.06 -6.52
C TYR A 170 67.26 34.45 -5.64
N LYS A 171 67.00 35.14 -4.53
CA LYS A 171 67.98 35.34 -3.46
C LYS A 171 67.61 34.43 -2.31
N ASN A 172 68.44 33.41 -2.12
CA ASN A 172 68.56 32.68 -0.86
C ASN A 172 69.06 33.65 0.22
N SER A 173 68.41 33.61 1.37
CA SER A 173 68.98 34.00 2.65
C SER A 173 68.42 33.08 3.73
N THR A 174 68.97 31.86 3.77
CA THR A 174 69.08 31.10 5.02
C THR A 174 70.20 31.75 5.84
N GLU A 175 69.82 32.42 6.92
CA GLU A 175 70.65 32.68 8.10
C GLU A 175 69.71 32.43 9.30
N GLU A 176 69.90 31.29 9.97
CA GLU A 176 70.50 31.23 11.31
C GLU A 176 69.67 32.00 12.35
N ASN A 177 69.10 31.31 13.34
CA ASN A 177 69.78 31.11 14.63
C ASN A 177 68.79 30.66 15.73
N SER A 178 69.36 29.89 16.66
CA SER A 178 69.03 29.82 18.07
C SER A 178 67.91 28.90 18.58
N LEU A 179 68.40 27.80 19.18
CA LEU A 179 68.14 27.39 20.56
C LEU A 179 66.68 27.23 20.99
N ASN A 180 66.29 25.97 21.23
CA ASN A 180 65.46 25.69 22.39
C ASN A 180 66.14 24.62 23.25
N LYS A 181 66.34 25.02 24.52
CA LYS A 181 66.81 24.26 25.67
C LYS A 181 65.93 23.06 25.97
#